data_AF-A0A914K966-F1
#
_entry.id   AF-A0A914K966-F1
#
_cell.length_a   1.000
_cell.length_b   1.000
_cell.length_c   1.000
_cell.angle_alpha   90.00
_cell.angle_beta   90.00
_cell.angle_gamma   90.00
#
_symmetry.space_group_name_H-M   'P 1'
#
loop_
_entity.id
_entity.type
_entity.pdbx_description
1 polymer ?
#
loop_
_entity_poly.entity_id
_entity_poly.type
_entity_poly.pdbx_seq_one_letter_code
_entity_poly.pdbx_strand_id
1 'polypeptide(L)'
;MVPPKHFTVKYAINPWMGGKVDQVRAQQQWDKLKSAIEKQGVQVLTLEQAPDLPDMVFVCNSGIVFGNNVYLSKFKHQERTGEQEHYLKWFKSNGYN
;
A
#
# COMPACT_ATOMS: atom_id res chain seq x y z
N MET A 1 -0.29 -5.65 -3.76
CA MET A 1 0.55 -4.43 -3.83
C MET A 1 -0.30 -3.25 -4.30
N VAL A 2 0.09 -2.00 -4.00
CA VAL A 2 -0.57 -0.80 -4.53
C VAL A 2 0.43 -0.05 -5.43
N PRO A 3 0.12 0.25 -6.71
CA PRO A 3 1.00 1.00 -7.60
C PRO A 3 1.19 2.46 -7.13
N PRO A 4 2.37 3.06 -7.28
CA PRO A 4 2.71 4.39 -6.76
C PRO A 4 2.21 5.55 -7.64
N LYS A 5 0.97 5.48 -8.19
CA LYS A 5 0.41 6.51 -9.10
C LYS A 5 0.38 7.92 -8.49
N HIS A 6 0.22 8.00 -7.18
CA HIS A 6 0.09 9.23 -6.39
C HIS A 6 1.08 9.27 -5.22
N PHE A 7 2.12 8.43 -5.24
CA PHE A 7 3.07 8.30 -4.15
C PHE A 7 3.93 9.56 -4.03
N THR A 8 3.86 10.27 -2.91
CA THR A 8 4.73 11.42 -2.64
C THR A 8 4.89 11.62 -1.15
N VAL A 9 5.87 12.42 -0.72
CA VAL A 9 6.03 12.78 0.69
C VAL A 9 5.25 14.09 0.94
N LYS A 10 3.99 13.98 1.37
CA LYS A 10 3.12 15.14 1.71
C LYS A 10 3.30 15.65 3.14
N TYR A 11 3.82 14.80 4.03
CA TYR A 11 3.91 15.01 5.47
C TYR A 11 5.09 14.20 6.04
N ALA A 12 5.41 14.40 7.32
CA ALA A 12 6.47 13.68 8.02
C ALA A 12 5.97 13.08 9.32
N ILE A 13 5.69 11.77 9.31
CA ILE A 13 5.22 10.99 10.47
C ILE A 13 6.25 9.95 10.95
N ASN A 14 7.41 9.89 10.29
CA ASN A 14 8.57 9.11 10.71
C ASN A 14 9.88 9.81 10.28
N PRO A 15 11.04 9.45 10.85
CA PRO A 15 12.31 10.17 10.64
C PRO A 15 12.85 10.13 9.20
N TRP A 16 12.37 9.23 8.35
CA TRP A 16 12.85 9.07 6.97
C TRP A 16 12.09 9.95 5.97
N MET A 17 10.97 10.51 6.38
CA MET A 17 10.13 11.32 5.51
C MET A 17 10.75 12.70 5.29
N GLY A 18 11.09 12.97 4.04
CA GLY A 18 11.58 14.25 3.55
C GLY A 18 12.00 14.17 2.10
N GLY A 19 12.16 15.32 1.45
CA GLY A 19 12.61 15.41 0.06
C GLY A 19 11.50 15.29 -0.98
N LYS A 20 11.91 15.12 -2.25
CA LYS A 20 11.00 15.02 -3.40
C LYS A 20 11.04 13.61 -3.97
N VAL A 21 9.86 13.08 -4.30
CA VAL A 21 9.73 11.80 -4.99
C VAL A 21 9.81 12.01 -6.50
N ASP A 22 10.71 11.29 -7.15
CA ASP A 22 10.68 11.09 -8.60
C ASP A 22 9.66 9.99 -8.92
N GLN A 23 8.51 10.40 -9.47
CA GLN A 23 7.38 9.52 -9.76
C GLN A 23 7.75 8.43 -10.79
N VAL A 24 8.53 8.80 -11.82
CA VAL A 24 8.91 7.87 -12.87
C VAL A 24 9.84 6.81 -12.29
N ARG A 25 10.82 7.23 -11.49
CA ARG A 25 11.72 6.30 -10.81
C ARG A 25 10.99 5.43 -9.78
N ALA A 26 10.04 5.98 -9.04
CA ALA A 26 9.24 5.21 -8.08
C ALA A 26 8.42 4.13 -8.79
N GLN A 27 7.76 4.46 -9.90
CA GLN A 27 7.04 3.49 -10.72
C GLN A 27 7.98 2.39 -11.26
N GLN A 28 9.12 2.76 -11.83
CA GLN A 28 10.11 1.78 -12.32
C GLN A 28 10.64 0.85 -11.22
N GLN A 29 10.87 1.37 -10.01
CA GLN A 29 11.31 0.56 -8.87
C GLN A 29 10.20 -0.39 -8.41
N TRP A 30 8.96 0.08 -8.37
CA TRP A 30 7.80 -0.74 -8.04
C TRP A 30 7.56 -1.85 -9.07
N ASP A 31 7.65 -1.55 -10.37
CA ASP A 31 7.49 -2.53 -11.46
C ASP A 31 8.56 -3.62 -11.37
N LYS A 32 9.81 -3.23 -11.06
CA LYS A 32 10.91 -4.18 -10.82
C LYS A 32 10.64 -5.09 -9.64
N LEU A 33 10.14 -4.56 -8.51
CA LEU A 33 9.79 -5.36 -7.34
C LEU A 33 8.64 -6.33 -7.64
N LYS A 34 7.55 -5.84 -8.23
CA LYS A 34 6.41 -6.68 -8.64
C LYS A 34 6.88 -7.81 -9.57
N SER A 35 7.66 -7.48 -10.60
CA SER A 35 8.20 -8.46 -11.53
C SER A 35 9.11 -9.48 -10.84
N ALA A 36 9.92 -9.06 -9.86
CA ALA A 36 10.79 -9.97 -9.12
C ALA A 36 10.00 -10.98 -8.28
N ILE A 37 8.90 -10.53 -7.64
CA ILE A 37 7.99 -11.39 -6.87
C ILE A 37 7.26 -12.37 -7.80
N GLU A 38 6.72 -11.88 -8.92
CA GLU A 38 6.00 -12.71 -9.89
C GLU A 38 6.90 -13.78 -10.52
N LYS A 39 8.18 -13.48 -10.76
CA LYS A 39 9.17 -14.45 -11.22
C LYS A 39 9.42 -15.62 -10.26
N GLN A 40 9.08 -15.46 -8.97
CA GLN A 40 9.13 -16.56 -8.00
C GLN A 40 7.83 -17.40 -7.99
N GLY A 41 6.93 -17.19 -8.95
CA GLY A 41 5.66 -17.91 -9.05
C GLY A 41 4.55 -17.38 -8.13
N VAL A 42 4.77 -16.24 -7.47
CA VAL A 42 3.77 -15.61 -6.59
C VAL A 42 2.85 -14.71 -7.42
N GLN A 43 1.55 -14.94 -7.35
CA GLN A 43 0.58 -14.01 -7.95
C GLN A 43 0.54 -12.71 -7.14
N VAL A 44 0.87 -11.59 -7.80
CA VAL A 44 0.76 -10.26 -7.19
C VAL A 44 -0.61 -9.66 -7.53
N LEU A 45 -1.53 -9.68 -6.56
CA LEU A 45 -2.78 -8.93 -6.65
C LEU A 45 -2.53 -7.45 -6.40
N THR A 46 -3.28 -6.59 -7.09
CA THR A 46 -3.15 -5.13 -6.97
C THR A 46 -4.43 -4.45 -6.48
N LEU A 47 -4.25 -3.37 -5.72
CA LEU A 47 -5.30 -2.42 -5.35
C LEU A 47 -4.93 -1.04 -5.95
N GLU A 48 -5.90 -0.32 -6.49
CA GLU A 48 -5.68 1.04 -6.99
C GLU A 48 -5.41 2.02 -5.85
N GLN A 49 -4.44 2.92 -6.05
CA GLN A 49 -4.08 3.95 -5.08
C GLN A 49 -5.13 5.07 -5.07
N ALA A 50 -5.57 5.48 -3.89
CA ALA A 50 -6.38 6.68 -3.74
C ALA A 50 -5.49 7.96 -3.89
N PRO A 51 -5.93 8.98 -4.64
CA PRO A 51 -5.12 10.19 -4.92
C PRO A 51 -4.60 10.93 -3.69
N ASP A 52 -5.36 10.91 -2.61
CA ASP A 52 -5.04 11.67 -1.39
C ASP A 52 -4.24 10.87 -0.36
N LEU A 53 -3.99 9.59 -0.61
CA LEU A 53 -3.33 8.68 0.33
C LEU A 53 -2.01 8.16 -0.25
N PRO A 54 -0.92 8.96 -0.16
CA PRO A 54 0.35 8.61 -0.79
C PRO A 54 0.96 7.33 -0.22
N ASP A 55 0.77 7.06 1.08
CA ASP A 55 1.38 5.93 1.79
C ASP A 55 0.66 4.58 1.58
N MET A 56 -0.44 4.54 0.81
CA MET A 56 -1.13 3.27 0.48
C MET A 56 -0.24 2.24 -0.20
N VAL A 57 0.86 2.67 -0.83
CA VAL A 57 1.88 1.80 -1.42
C VAL A 57 2.48 0.81 -0.42
N PHE A 58 2.51 1.18 0.87
CA PHE A 58 3.02 0.36 1.97
C PHE A 58 1.95 -0.59 2.53
N VAL A 59 1.49 -1.50 1.67
CA VAL A 59 0.40 -2.45 1.95
C VAL A 59 0.68 -3.42 3.10
N CYS A 60 1.94 -3.56 3.53
CA CYS A 60 2.29 -4.33 4.74
C CYS A 60 1.60 -3.80 6.00
N ASN A 61 1.17 -2.53 5.99
CA ASN A 61 0.46 -1.92 7.11
C ASN A 61 -1.06 -2.06 7.01
N SER A 62 -1.61 -2.74 6.00
CA SER A 62 -3.07 -2.85 5.83
C SER A 62 -3.75 -3.68 6.92
N GLY A 63 -3.05 -4.67 7.47
CA GLY A 63 -3.54 -5.54 8.52
C GLY A 63 -2.71 -6.81 8.59
N ILE A 64 -3.07 -7.70 9.52
CA ILE A 64 -2.47 -9.02 9.66
C ILE A 64 -3.51 -10.06 9.26
N VAL A 65 -3.15 -10.94 8.32
CA VAL A 65 -3.99 -12.04 7.85
C VAL A 65 -3.68 -13.31 8.63
N PHE A 66 -4.71 -13.99 9.13
CA PHE A 66 -4.60 -15.31 9.75
C PHE A 66 -5.73 -16.22 9.24
N GLY A 67 -5.35 -17.19 8.40
CA GLY A 67 -6.33 -17.96 7.63
C GLY A 67 -7.16 -17.04 6.74
N ASN A 68 -8.48 -17.08 6.89
CA ASN A 68 -9.41 -16.23 6.14
C ASN A 68 -9.79 -14.93 6.89
N ASN A 69 -9.29 -14.70 8.10
CA ASN A 69 -9.61 -13.51 8.87
C ASN A 69 -8.52 -12.45 8.68
N VAL A 70 -8.92 -11.17 8.66
CA VAL A 70 -7.99 -10.05 8.68
C VAL A 70 -8.19 -9.16 9.91
N TYR A 71 -7.11 -8.96 10.66
CA TYR A 71 -7.03 -7.95 11.69
C TYR A 71 -6.59 -6.64 11.04
N LEU A 72 -7.56 -5.82 10.63
CA LEU A 72 -7.31 -4.57 9.94
C LEU A 72 -6.53 -3.60 10.84
N SER A 73 -5.50 -2.96 10.29
CA SER A 73 -4.71 -1.99 11.05
C SER A 73 -5.52 -0.79 11.49
N LYS A 74 -5.24 -0.31 12.71
CA LYS A 74 -5.65 1.01 13.18
C LYS A 74 -4.44 1.94 13.20
N PHE A 75 -4.41 2.88 12.26
CA PHE A 75 -3.28 3.81 12.13
C PHE A 75 -3.26 4.82 13.27
N LYS A 76 -2.06 5.08 13.80
CA LYS A 76 -1.81 6.11 14.83
C LYS A 76 -1.94 7.53 14.28
N HIS A 77 -1.47 7.72 13.05
CA HIS A 77 -1.34 9.02 12.38
C HIS A 77 -2.55 9.27 11.48
N GLN A 78 -3.19 10.44 11.62
CA GLN A 78 -4.41 10.81 10.89
C GLN A 78 -4.20 10.84 9.38
N GLU A 79 -2.97 11.12 8.96
CA GLU A 79 -2.55 11.17 7.56
C GLU A 79 -2.73 9.84 6.81
N ARG A 80 -2.84 8.73 7.54
CA ARG A 80 -3.03 7.37 7.00
C ARG A 80 -4.36 6.72 7.38
N THR A 81 -5.20 7.35 8.21
CA THR A 81 -6.45 6.71 8.65
C THR A 81 -7.44 6.47 7.51
N GLY A 82 -7.39 7.29 6.45
CA GLY A 82 -8.21 7.09 5.25
C GLY A 82 -7.95 5.78 4.50
N GLU A 83 -6.77 5.17 4.68
CA GLU A 83 -6.38 3.94 3.97
C GLU A 83 -7.22 2.73 4.40
N GLN A 84 -7.71 2.73 5.65
CA GLN A 84 -8.42 1.61 6.25
C GLN A 84 -9.65 1.19 5.44
N GLU A 85 -10.43 2.16 4.93
CA GLU A 85 -11.65 1.88 4.18
C GLU A 85 -11.33 1.18 2.84
N HIS A 86 -10.26 1.61 2.17
CA HIS A 86 -9.82 0.99 0.92
C HIS A 86 -9.35 -0.44 1.14
N TYR A 87 -8.58 -0.69 2.19
CA TYR A 87 -8.12 -2.03 2.54
C TYR A 87 -9.28 -2.93 2.97
N LEU A 88 -10.21 -2.44 3.78
CA LEU A 88 -11.40 -3.19 4.18
C LEU A 88 -12.23 -3.63 2.97
N LYS A 89 -12.50 -2.71 2.04
CA LYS A 89 -13.22 -3.03 0.79
C LYS A 89 -12.48 -4.09 0.00
N TRP A 90 -11.17 -3.94 -0.17
CA TRP A 90 -10.37 -4.92 -0.91
C TRP A 90 -10.40 -6.31 -0.26
N PHE A 91 -10.17 -6.41 1.05
CA PHE A 91 -10.20 -7.69 1.76
C PHE A 91 -11.55 -8.38 1.64
N LYS A 92 -12.66 -7.65 1.85
CA LYS A 92 -14.02 -8.19 1.70
C LYS A 92 -14.29 -8.69 0.28
N SER A 93 -13.90 -7.92 -0.74
CA SER A 93 -14.06 -8.34 -2.14
C SER A 93 -13.21 -9.55 -2.52
N ASN A 94 -12.20 -9.90 -1.72
CA ASN A 94 -11.34 -11.07 -1.92
C ASN A 94 -11.66 -12.22 -0.93
N GLY A 95 -12.81 -12.18 -0.26
CA GLY A 95 -13.31 -13.29 0.56
C GLY A 95 -12.69 -13.40 1.96
N TYR A 96 -12.03 -12.35 2.44
CA TYR A 96 -11.56 -12.27 3.82
C TYR A 96 -12.67 -11.77 4.76
N ASN A 97 -12.66 -12.29 5.99
CA ASN A 97 -13.53 -11.88 7.10
C ASN A 97 -12.92 -10.71 7.88
#